data_AF-A0A227J7P4-F1
#
_entry.id   AF-A0A227J7P4-F1
#
_cell.length_a   1.000
_cell.length_b   1.000
_cell.length_c   1.000
_cell.angle_alpha   90.00
_cell.angle_beta   90.00
_cell.angle_gamma   90.00
#
_symmetry.space_group_name_H-M   'P 1'
#
loop_
_entity.id
_entity.type
_entity.pdbx_description
1 polymer ?
#
loop_
_entity_poly.entity_id
_entity_poly.type
_entity_poly.pdbx_seq_one_letter_code
_entity_poly.pdbx_strand_id
1 'polypeptide(L)'
;KQMASLEQLVGLPLIHRGLNGVELTEEGKRYLPQITEALELIQHATASLIQTNTDQELLVVDVTPSFASLWLVPNINDFHQRHPNIRVKILTGDGAVKNIHGESDLHVRCLPLSTHYEYSQLLCEETLLLIG
;
A
#
# COMPACT_ATOMS: atom_id res chain seq x y z
N LYS A 1 21.36 -11.75 -17.59
CA LYS A 1 20.54 -12.67 -18.42
C LYS A 1 19.06 -12.27 -18.40
N GLN A 2 18.45 -12.05 -17.23
CA GLN A 2 17.03 -11.63 -17.12
C GLN A 2 16.68 -10.36 -17.92
N MET A 3 17.47 -9.28 -17.83
CA MET A 3 17.18 -8.05 -18.59
C MET A 3 17.21 -8.26 -20.11
N ALA A 4 18.20 -8.99 -20.62
CA ALA A 4 18.31 -9.29 -22.05
C ALA A 4 17.12 -10.12 -22.56
N SER A 5 16.62 -11.05 -21.74
CA SER A 5 15.41 -11.83 -22.05
C SER A 5 14.15 -10.97 -22.06
N LEU A 6 14.06 -9.98 -21.17
CA LEU A 6 12.96 -9.02 -21.16
C LEU A 6 12.98 -8.10 -22.39
N GLU A 7 14.15 -7.56 -22.73
CA GLU A 7 14.33 -6.74 -23.95
C GLU A 7 14.00 -7.54 -25.21
N GLN A 8 14.35 -8.83 -25.24
CA GLN A 8 14.00 -9.73 -26.34
C GLN A 8 12.48 -9.99 -26.42
N LEU A 9 11.79 -10.14 -25.29
CA LEU A 9 10.35 -10.33 -25.25
C LEU A 9 9.59 -9.07 -25.69
N VAL A 10 10.02 -7.91 -25.23
CA VAL A 10 9.41 -6.60 -25.55
C VAL A 10 9.77 -6.15 -26.97
N GLY A 11 10.92 -6.61 -27.51
CA GLY A 11 11.42 -6.25 -28.83
C GLY A 11 12.07 -4.86 -28.88
N LEU A 12 12.32 -4.23 -27.72
CA LEU A 12 12.93 -2.90 -27.60
C LEU A 12 14.04 -2.93 -26.55
N PRO A 13 15.14 -2.18 -26.74
CA PRO A 13 16.11 -1.98 -25.68
C PRO A 13 15.47 -1.15 -24.56
N LEU A 14 15.63 -1.61 -23.32
CA LEU A 14 15.16 -0.95 -22.11
C LEU A 14 16.32 -0.33 -21.33
N ILE A 15 17.54 -0.81 -21.56
CA ILE A 15 18.76 -0.27 -20.97
C ILE A 15 19.86 0.01 -22.02
N HIS A 16 20.69 1.01 -21.72
CA HIS A 16 21.96 1.26 -22.38
C HIS A 16 23.11 0.93 -21.41
N ARG A 17 24.16 0.30 -21.96
CA ARG A 17 25.41 0.04 -21.22
C ARG A 17 26.47 0.99 -21.74
N GLY A 18 26.82 1.99 -20.93
CA GLY A 18 27.86 2.97 -21.24
C GLY A 18 29.12 2.78 -20.37
N LEU A 19 30.13 3.61 -20.64
CA LEU A 19 31.38 3.65 -19.86
C LEU A 19 31.15 3.96 -18.37
N ASN A 20 30.03 4.62 -18.04
CA ASN A 20 29.68 5.04 -16.69
C ASN A 20 28.64 4.12 -16.01
N GLY A 21 28.29 2.97 -16.62
CA GLY A 21 27.35 2.01 -16.05
C GLY A 21 26.11 1.78 -16.92
N VAL A 22 24.99 1.48 -16.25
CA VAL A 22 23.72 1.12 -16.90
C VAL A 22 22.73 2.26 -16.74
N GLU A 23 22.14 2.69 -17.84
CA GLU A 23 21.10 3.73 -17.89
C GLU A 23 19.85 3.19 -18.58
N LEU A 24 18.68 3.77 -18.27
CA LEU A 24 17.43 3.41 -18.95
C LEU A 24 17.33 4.12 -20.30
N THR A 25 16.81 3.42 -21.30
CA THR A 25 16.34 4.03 -22.55
C THR A 25 15.07 4.86 -22.30
N GLU A 26 14.61 5.63 -23.28
CA GLU A 26 13.32 6.33 -23.18
C GLU A 26 12.13 5.35 -23.06
N GLU A 27 12.23 4.23 -23.75
CA GLU A 27 11.31 3.10 -23.64
C GLU A 27 11.35 2.50 -22.24
N GLY A 28 12.55 2.30 -21.69
CA GLY A 28 12.78 1.82 -20.34
C GLY A 28 12.18 2.73 -19.28
N LYS A 29 12.35 4.06 -19.42
CA LYS A 29 11.76 5.06 -18.51
C LYS A 29 10.24 5.05 -18.56
N ARG A 30 9.64 4.86 -19.75
CA ARG A 30 8.17 4.77 -19.91
C ARG A 30 7.62 3.47 -19.34
N TYR A 31 8.35 2.37 -19.50
CA TYR A 31 7.93 1.04 -19.09
C TYR A 31 8.06 0.82 -17.57
N LEU A 32 9.13 1.35 -16.97
CA LEU A 32 9.48 1.13 -15.56
C LEU A 32 8.32 1.39 -14.57
N PRO A 33 7.61 2.54 -14.58
CA PRO A 33 6.56 2.77 -13.59
C PRO A 33 5.43 1.74 -13.70
N GLN A 34 5.03 1.35 -14.91
CA GLN A 34 3.93 0.40 -15.14
C GLN A 34 4.31 -1.02 -14.73
N ILE A 35 5.52 -1.47 -15.08
CA ILE A 35 5.97 -2.82 -14.75
C ILE A 35 6.28 -2.97 -13.26
N THR A 36 6.76 -1.90 -12.60
CA THR A 36 6.97 -1.90 -11.14
C THR A 36 5.64 -2.11 -10.42
N GLU A 37 4.59 -1.35 -10.76
CA GLU A 37 3.26 -1.50 -10.17
C GLU A 37 2.71 -2.92 -10.39
N ALA A 38 2.82 -3.47 -11.60
CA ALA A 38 2.37 -4.83 -11.88
C ALA A 38 3.14 -5.90 -11.09
N LEU A 39 4.47 -5.75 -10.94
CA LEU A 39 5.29 -6.66 -10.16
C LEU A 39 4.98 -6.59 -8.66
N GLU A 40 4.69 -5.39 -8.14
CA GLU A 40 4.24 -5.19 -6.76
C GLU A 40 2.91 -5.91 -6.51
N LEU A 41 1.95 -5.80 -7.44
CA LEU A 41 0.68 -6.54 -7.37
C LEU A 41 0.88 -8.06 -7.37
N ILE A 42 1.75 -8.58 -8.24
CA ILE A 42 2.08 -10.02 -8.29
C ILE A 42 2.74 -10.45 -6.98
N GLN A 43 3.68 -9.65 -6.48
CA GLN A 43 4.36 -9.93 -5.21
C GLN A 43 3.37 -9.95 -4.05
N HIS A 44 2.45 -8.99 -4.00
CA HIS A 44 1.41 -8.93 -2.98
C HIS A 44 0.51 -10.16 -3.03
N ALA A 45 -0.04 -10.50 -4.21
CA ALA A 45 -0.89 -11.67 -4.38
C ALA A 45 -0.18 -12.97 -3.98
N THR A 46 1.09 -13.12 -4.36
CA THR A 46 1.91 -14.28 -4.01
C THR A 46 2.19 -14.35 -2.51
N ALA A 47 2.52 -13.21 -1.89
CA ALA A 47 2.76 -13.12 -0.45
C ALA A 47 1.48 -13.43 0.34
N SER A 48 0.32 -13.00 -0.12
CA SER A 48 -0.98 -13.34 0.46
C SER A 48 -1.27 -14.84 0.38
N LEU A 49 -1.00 -15.47 -0.77
CA LEU A 49 -1.15 -16.93 -0.95
C LEU A 49 -0.18 -17.74 -0.06
N ILE A 50 1.08 -17.32 0.04
CA ILE A 50 2.07 -17.97 0.91
C ILE A 50 1.67 -17.80 2.38
N GLN A 51 1.15 -16.63 2.77
CA GLN A 51 0.64 -16.39 4.11
C GLN A 51 -0.59 -17.24 4.43
N THR A 52 -1.36 -17.69 3.42
CA THR A 52 -2.48 -18.64 3.60
C THR A 52 -2.03 -20.01 4.12
N ASN A 53 -0.73 -20.36 4.07
CA ASN A 53 -0.17 -21.53 4.79
C ASN A 53 0.06 -21.28 6.29
N THR A 54 -0.33 -20.11 6.78
CA THR A 54 -0.53 -19.82 8.20
C THR A 54 -2.03 -19.63 8.37
N ASP A 55 -2.70 -20.28 9.34
CA ASP A 55 -4.15 -20.16 9.59
C ASP A 55 -4.61 -18.74 10.03
N GLN A 56 -3.87 -17.69 9.66
CA GLN A 56 -4.16 -16.31 10.02
C GLN A 56 -4.66 -15.52 8.82
N GLU A 57 -5.88 -15.01 8.91
CA GLU A 57 -6.45 -14.02 8.01
C GLU A 57 -5.66 -12.70 8.13
N LEU A 58 -5.30 -12.09 7.00
CA LEU A 58 -4.61 -10.81 6.98
C LEU A 58 -5.63 -9.68 6.86
N LEU A 59 -5.62 -8.75 7.82
CA LEU A 59 -6.37 -7.50 7.78
C LEU A 59 -5.40 -6.35 7.49
N VAL A 60 -5.52 -5.72 6.32
CA VAL A 60 -4.73 -4.55 5.95
C VAL A 60 -5.51 -3.28 6.25
N VAL A 61 -4.99 -2.48 7.18
CA VAL A 61 -5.59 -1.20 7.57
C VAL A 61 -4.71 -0.05 7.14
N ASP A 62 -5.29 0.93 6.48
CA ASP A 62 -4.60 2.16 6.11
C ASP A 62 -5.16 3.32 6.93
N VAL A 63 -4.33 3.93 7.76
CA VAL A 63 -4.76 4.92 8.76
C VAL A 63 -3.85 6.15 8.77
N THR A 64 -4.30 7.25 9.36
CA THR A 64 -3.40 8.40 9.58
C THR A 64 -2.26 8.04 10.55
N PRO A 65 -1.06 8.62 10.40
CA PRO A 65 0.06 8.34 11.30
C PRO A 65 -0.26 8.59 12.79
N SER A 66 -1.04 9.64 13.08
CA SER A 66 -1.48 9.95 14.44
C SER A 66 -2.40 8.87 14.99
N PHE A 67 -3.37 8.39 14.20
CA PHE A 67 -4.26 7.31 14.62
C PHE A 67 -3.50 6.00 14.85
N ALA A 68 -2.56 5.65 13.95
CA ALA A 68 -1.70 4.49 14.10
C ALA A 68 -0.96 4.50 15.45
N SER A 69 -0.25 5.58 15.73
CA SER A 69 0.64 5.70 16.88
C SER A 69 -0.07 5.95 18.21
N LEU A 70 -1.12 6.78 18.22
CA LEU A 70 -1.79 7.22 19.44
C LEU A 70 -2.92 6.29 19.89
N TRP A 71 -3.53 5.53 18.97
CA TRP A 71 -4.67 4.68 19.30
C TRP A 71 -4.49 3.23 18.84
N LEU A 72 -4.18 2.99 17.57
CA LEU A 72 -4.19 1.62 17.03
C LEU A 72 -3.10 0.74 17.65
N VAL A 73 -1.84 1.18 17.63
CA VAL A 73 -0.70 0.42 18.20
C VAL A 73 -0.88 0.16 19.70
N PRO A 74 -1.28 1.14 20.54
CA PRO A 74 -1.59 0.87 21.95
C PRO A 74 -2.67 -0.20 22.18
N ASN A 75 -3.66 -0.29 21.30
CA ASN A 75 -4.80 -1.21 21.44
C ASN A 75 -4.64 -2.52 20.64
N ILE A 76 -3.57 -2.68 19.85
CA ILE A 76 -3.41 -3.81 18.92
C ILE A 76 -3.24 -5.15 19.65
N ASN A 77 -2.61 -5.14 20.82
CA ASN A 77 -2.40 -6.35 21.60
C ASN A 77 -3.70 -6.95 22.12
N ASP A 78 -4.64 -6.10 22.54
CA ASP A 78 -5.97 -6.55 22.97
C ASP A 78 -6.78 -7.10 21.78
N PHE A 79 -6.67 -6.46 20.61
CA PHE A 79 -7.25 -6.98 19.37
C PHE A 79 -6.70 -8.38 19.03
N HIS A 80 -5.37 -8.57 19.06
CA HIS A 80 -4.75 -9.87 18.78
C HIS A 80 -5.13 -10.96 19.80
N GLN A 81 -5.36 -10.59 21.07
CA GLN A 81 -5.85 -11.55 22.07
C GLN A 81 -7.28 -12.00 21.77
N ARG A 82 -8.14 -11.08 21.34
CA ARG A 82 -9.54 -11.39 20.98
C ARG A 82 -9.67 -12.08 19.61
N HIS A 83 -8.74 -11.81 18.70
CA HIS A 83 -8.73 -12.31 17.33
C HIS A 83 -7.34 -12.90 16.97
N PRO A 84 -6.95 -14.04 17.57
CA PRO A 84 -5.61 -14.62 17.38
C PRO A 84 -5.33 -15.10 15.96
N ASN A 85 -6.40 -15.34 15.19
CA ASN A 85 -6.33 -15.75 13.79
C ASN A 85 -6.28 -14.56 12.83
N ILE A 86 -6.23 -13.31 13.33
CA ILE A 86 -6.14 -12.13 12.46
C ILE A 86 -4.79 -11.47 12.66
N ARG A 87 -4.02 -11.35 11.57
CA ARG A 87 -2.81 -10.56 11.50
C ARG A 87 -3.16 -9.18 10.96
N VAL A 88 -2.74 -8.12 11.64
CA VAL A 88 -3.00 -6.75 11.19
C VAL A 88 -1.74 -6.19 10.52
N LYS A 89 -1.87 -5.77 9.26
CA LYS A 89 -0.84 -5.00 8.55
C LYS A 89 -1.28 -3.53 8.54
N ILE A 90 -0.46 -2.66 9.12
CA ILE A 90 -0.74 -1.23 9.19
C ILE A 90 0.01 -0.52 8.06
N LEU A 91 -0.75 0.12 7.19
CA LEU A 91 -0.28 1.13 6.26
C LEU A 91 -0.59 2.51 6.84
N THR A 92 0.25 3.49 6.53
CA THR A 92 0.02 4.87 6.95
C THR A 92 -0.04 5.79 5.74
N GLY A 93 -1.14 6.51 5.61
CA GLY A 93 -1.35 7.50 4.56
C GLY A 93 -2.09 8.72 5.09
N ASP A 94 -1.91 9.86 4.41
CA ASP A 94 -2.66 11.09 4.66
C ASP A 94 -3.56 11.44 3.46
N GLY A 95 -4.53 12.33 3.71
CA GLY A 95 -5.42 12.83 2.66
C GLY A 95 -6.49 11.85 2.17
N ALA A 96 -7.07 12.18 1.02
CA ALA A 96 -8.19 11.48 0.43
C ALA A 96 -7.83 10.05 0.02
N VAL A 97 -8.78 9.12 0.20
CA VAL A 97 -8.62 7.72 -0.24
C VAL A 97 -8.67 7.69 -1.76
N LYS A 98 -7.56 7.34 -2.40
CA LYS A 98 -7.45 7.29 -3.88
C LYS A 98 -7.97 5.98 -4.47
N ASN A 99 -7.90 4.87 -3.73
CA ASN A 99 -8.32 3.53 -4.16
C ASN A 99 -9.10 2.81 -3.04
N ILE A 100 -10.42 3.02 -2.98
CA ILE A 100 -11.30 2.42 -1.97
C ILE A 100 -11.41 0.89 -2.14
N HIS A 101 -11.19 0.39 -3.35
CA HIS A 101 -11.16 -1.05 -3.67
C HIS A 101 -9.73 -1.59 -3.85
N GLY A 102 -8.73 -0.92 -3.26
CA GLY A 102 -7.30 -1.21 -3.44
C GLY A 102 -6.72 -2.21 -2.42
N GLU A 103 -5.46 -1.98 -2.04
CA GLU A 103 -4.63 -2.87 -1.20
C GLU A 103 -5.03 -2.96 0.29
N SER A 104 -6.07 -2.24 0.73
CA SER A 104 -6.47 -2.15 2.14
C SER A 104 -7.93 -2.51 2.32
N ASP A 105 -8.23 -3.23 3.40
CA ASP A 105 -9.58 -3.67 3.76
C ASP A 105 -10.36 -2.57 4.50
N LEU A 106 -9.65 -1.67 5.18
CA LEU A 106 -10.23 -0.57 5.94
C LEU A 106 -9.36 0.69 5.86
N HIS A 107 -10.00 1.84 5.73
CA HIS A 107 -9.36 3.15 5.82
C HIS A 107 -9.86 3.95 7.03
N VAL A 108 -8.94 4.54 7.80
CA VAL A 108 -9.27 5.56 8.81
C VAL A 108 -8.60 6.88 8.41
N ARG A 109 -9.42 7.93 8.27
CA ARG A 109 -8.98 9.25 7.77
C ARG A 109 -9.58 10.38 8.59
N CYS A 110 -8.83 11.48 8.69
CA CYS A 110 -9.33 12.76 9.15
C CYS A 110 -9.54 13.65 7.91
N LEU A 111 -10.80 13.85 7.54
CA LEU A 111 -11.20 14.58 6.32
C LEU A 111 -12.31 15.57 6.66
N PRO A 112 -12.50 16.62 5.84
CA PRO A 112 -13.66 17.51 5.99
C PRO A 112 -14.96 16.72 5.97
N LEU A 113 -15.92 17.06 6.85
CA LEU A 113 -17.24 16.41 6.92
C LEU A 113 -18.04 16.51 5.61
N SER A 114 -17.72 17.49 4.76
CA SER A 114 -18.28 17.60 3.41
C SER A 114 -17.83 16.47 2.47
N THR A 115 -16.81 15.71 2.84
CA THR A 115 -16.33 14.54 2.09
C THR A 115 -17.15 13.33 2.50
N HIS A 116 -17.89 12.75 1.56
CA HIS A 116 -18.64 11.52 1.77
C HIS A 116 -18.13 10.44 0.82
N TYR A 117 -17.85 9.26 1.37
CA TYR A 117 -17.61 8.05 0.59
C TYR A 117 -18.80 7.10 0.77
N GLU A 118 -19.10 6.33 -0.28
CA GLU A 118 -20.28 5.45 -0.35
C GLU A 118 -20.33 4.42 0.79
N TYR A 119 -19.17 4.03 1.34
CA TYR A 119 -19.02 3.09 2.45
C TYR A 119 -18.21 3.67 3.61
N SER A 120 -18.41 4.95 3.93
CA SER A 120 -17.78 5.58 5.11
C SER A 120 -18.73 5.70 6.29
N GLN A 121 -18.18 5.54 7.49
CA GLN A 121 -18.85 5.86 8.75
C GLN A 121 -18.05 6.94 9.48
N LEU A 122 -18.75 7.96 9.99
CA LEU A 122 -18.15 8.96 10.87
C LEU A 122 -17.84 8.32 12.23
N LEU A 123 -16.56 8.35 12.63
CA LEU A 123 -16.12 7.86 13.95
C LEU A 123 -16.25 8.94 15.02
N CYS A 124 -15.76 10.15 14.72
CA CYS A 124 -15.84 11.31 15.59
C CYS A 124 -15.65 12.60 14.78
N GLU A 125 -16.12 13.70 15.34
CA GLU A 125 -15.78 15.05 14.88
C GLU A 125 -14.55 15.54 15.65
N GLU A 126 -13.62 16.20 14.97
CA GLU A 126 -12.43 16.79 15.56
C GLU A 126 -12.33 18.26 15.17
N THR A 127 -12.01 19.12 16.15
CA THR A 127 -11.82 20.55 15.94
C THR A 127 -10.35 20.89 16.10
N LEU A 128 -9.73 21.41 15.04
CA LEU A 128 -8.38 21.94 15.11
C LEU A 128 -8.42 23.33 15.74
N LEU A 129 -7.71 23.48 16.86
CA LEU A 129 -7.54 24.75 17.56
C LEU A 129 -6.14 25.28 17.27
N LEU A 130 -6.05 26.57 16.92
CA LEU A 130 -4.76 27.24 16.85
C LEU A 130 -4.23 27.42 18.27
N ILE A 131 -3.09 26.82 18.58
CA ILE A 131 -2.39 27.04 19.84
C ILE A 131 -1.30 28.07 19.57
N GLY A 132 -1.47 29.26 20.14
CA GLY A 132 -0.51 30.38 20.09
C GLY A 132 0.39 30.44 21.30
#